data_AF-A0AA45R327-F1
#
_entry.id   AF-A0AA45R327-F1
#
_cell.length_a   1.000
_cell.length_b   1.000
_cell.length_c   1.000
_cell.angle_alpha   90.00
_cell.angle_beta   90.00
_cell.angle_gamma   90.00
#
_symmetry.space_group_name_H-M   'P 1'
#
loop_
_entity.id
_entity.type
_entity.pdbx_description
1 polymer ?
#
loop_
_entity_poly.entity_id
_entity_poly.type
_entity_poly.pdbx_seq_one_letter_code
_entity_poly.pdbx_strand_id
1 'polypeptide(L)'
;MRAIILGLALLLTLAACATDDRYLPIDEAPRVPPAPVVSADASTGTFTISCGRNEGRHLNADNVVISPGRPNGAHHTHEYVGNESTDYASTDSSLAASPTTCAHEDRSAYYWPVLRLTDTTGHDEHQPGGGVHGNTGEVLPPEEVVVTYRGNAAGRVLGMPAGLRLITGDPAAFTNGGGRARWGCVGVDRVTDRYPRCEAGSGVERTFEFPSCWDGRNVDSVNHRGHAVFPLGGQVCPAGTFPVPALTVRVVYRVPEGRPYAIDSFPEQLRDPRTDHAMLVSALPGGLAERIRGCLNRGEVCG
;
A
#
# COMPACT_ATOMS: atom_id res chain seq x y z
N MET A 1 62.48 48.79 -8.96
CA MET A 1 62.25 47.33 -9.04
C MET A 1 61.42 46.89 -7.84
N ARG A 2 60.15 46.52 -8.05
CA ARG A 2 59.36 45.56 -7.25
C ARG A 2 57.99 45.43 -7.90
N ALA A 3 57.82 44.38 -8.70
CA ALA A 3 56.53 43.99 -9.26
C ALA A 3 55.87 43.02 -8.29
N ILE A 4 54.63 43.31 -7.89
CA ILE A 4 53.79 42.45 -7.06
C ILE A 4 52.94 41.62 -8.00
N ILE A 5 53.15 40.31 -8.00
CA ILE A 5 52.33 39.35 -8.74
C ILE A 5 51.24 38.85 -7.79
N LEU A 6 49.99 39.28 -8.03
CA LEU A 6 48.81 38.75 -7.36
C LEU A 6 48.39 37.45 -8.08
N GLY A 7 48.62 36.31 -7.45
CA GLY A 7 48.10 35.02 -7.92
C GLY A 7 46.63 34.86 -7.52
N LEU A 8 45.75 34.81 -8.51
CA LEU A 8 44.32 34.53 -8.31
C LEU A 8 44.13 33.00 -8.21
N ALA A 9 43.88 32.49 -7.01
CA ALA A 9 43.53 31.08 -6.80
C ALA A 9 42.04 30.89 -7.12
N LEU A 10 41.76 30.19 -8.22
CA LEU A 10 40.41 29.80 -8.62
C LEU A 10 39.98 28.57 -7.81
N LEU A 11 39.16 28.78 -6.77
CA LEU A 11 38.48 27.67 -6.08
C LEU A 11 37.36 27.14 -6.98
N LEU A 12 37.56 25.97 -7.60
CA LEU A 12 36.46 25.18 -8.16
C LEU A 12 35.69 24.53 -7.00
N THR A 13 34.53 25.08 -6.67
CA THR A 13 33.53 24.37 -5.87
C THR A 13 32.88 23.30 -6.74
N LEU A 14 33.28 22.04 -6.56
CA LEU A 14 32.52 20.89 -7.02
C LEU A 14 31.17 20.90 -6.28
N ALA A 15 30.11 21.32 -6.96
CA ALA A 15 28.75 21.07 -6.50
C ALA A 15 28.53 19.56 -6.56
N ALA A 16 28.65 18.88 -5.41
CA ALA A 16 28.15 17.53 -5.27
C ALA A 16 26.64 17.60 -5.52
N CYS A 17 26.16 16.99 -6.61
CA CYS A 17 24.73 16.70 -6.75
C CYS A 17 24.32 15.91 -5.51
N ALA A 18 23.57 16.53 -4.60
CA ALA A 18 22.99 15.84 -3.48
C ALA A 18 22.06 14.75 -4.05
N THR A 19 22.44 13.50 -3.89
CA THR A 19 21.59 12.37 -4.25
C THR A 19 20.39 12.36 -3.30
N ASP A 20 19.17 12.45 -3.83
CA ASP A 20 17.95 12.25 -3.06
C ASP A 20 17.99 10.84 -2.44
N ASP A 21 18.18 10.78 -1.12
CA ASP A 21 18.42 9.56 -0.34
C ASP A 21 17.16 8.70 -0.20
N ARG A 22 16.00 9.25 -0.57
CA ARG A 22 14.73 8.54 -0.68
C ARG A 22 14.71 7.52 -1.81
N TYR A 23 15.68 7.56 -2.73
CA TYR A 23 15.78 6.61 -3.83
C TYR A 23 16.95 5.65 -3.67
N LEU A 24 16.76 4.41 -4.10
CA LEU A 24 17.74 3.33 -3.97
C LEU A 24 17.76 2.46 -5.23
N PRO A 25 18.91 2.19 -5.87
CA PRO A 25 19.03 1.10 -6.84
C PRO A 25 18.56 -0.23 -6.26
N ILE A 26 17.60 -0.91 -6.91
CA ILE A 26 16.96 -2.09 -6.30
C ILE A 26 17.97 -3.22 -6.02
N ASP A 27 19.10 -3.25 -6.73
CA ASP A 27 20.16 -4.22 -6.51
C ASP A 27 20.97 -4.00 -5.22
N GLU A 28 20.87 -2.82 -4.62
CA GLU A 28 21.43 -2.50 -3.30
C GLU A 28 20.46 -2.85 -2.14
N ALA A 29 19.19 -3.13 -2.45
CA ALA A 29 18.20 -3.48 -1.44
C ALA A 29 18.42 -4.90 -0.86
N PRO A 30 18.01 -5.15 0.40
CA PRO A 30 18.06 -6.48 0.98
C PRO A 30 17.12 -7.44 0.24
N ARG A 31 17.50 -8.73 0.23
CA ARG A 31 16.63 -9.79 -0.31
C ARG A 31 15.40 -9.98 0.57
N VAL A 32 14.30 -10.41 -0.04
CA VAL A 32 13.10 -10.79 0.72
C VAL A 32 13.46 -11.98 1.63
N PRO A 33 13.05 -11.96 2.91
CA PRO A 33 13.25 -13.09 3.79
C PRO A 33 12.55 -14.35 3.25
N PRO A 34 13.10 -15.55 3.50
CA PRO A 34 12.46 -16.79 3.10
C PRO A 34 11.08 -16.95 3.77
N ALA A 35 10.20 -17.70 3.11
CA ALA A 35 8.90 -18.03 3.66
C ALA A 35 9.04 -18.75 5.03
N PRO A 36 8.08 -18.53 5.95
CA PRO A 36 8.10 -19.18 7.26
C PRO A 36 7.93 -20.69 7.15
N VAL A 37 8.46 -21.41 8.15
CA VAL A 37 8.25 -22.86 8.27
C VAL A 37 6.78 -23.16 8.51
N VAL A 38 6.25 -24.11 7.73
CA VAL A 38 4.84 -24.51 7.76
C VAL A 38 4.63 -25.58 8.83
N SER A 39 3.65 -25.36 9.71
CA SER A 39 3.22 -26.34 10.72
C SER A 39 2.30 -27.42 10.13
N ALA A 40 2.08 -28.51 10.86
CA ALA A 40 1.17 -29.57 10.43
C ALA A 40 -0.30 -29.11 10.27
N ASP A 41 -0.72 -28.12 11.07
CA ASP A 41 -2.08 -27.58 11.08
C ASP A 41 -2.24 -26.33 10.21
N ALA A 42 -1.24 -26.02 9.38
CA ALA A 42 -1.20 -24.82 8.57
C ALA A 42 -2.33 -24.76 7.52
N SER A 43 -2.75 -23.53 7.25
CA SER A 43 -3.54 -23.18 6.08
C SER A 43 -2.57 -22.73 4.99
N THR A 44 -2.38 -23.54 3.95
CA THR A 44 -1.34 -23.32 2.93
C THR A 44 -1.89 -22.81 1.60
N GLY A 45 -3.21 -22.71 1.47
CA GLY A 45 -3.83 -22.33 0.21
C GLY A 45 -3.66 -20.83 -0.09
N THR A 46 -4.04 -20.47 -1.31
CA THR A 46 -4.03 -19.10 -1.82
C THR A 46 -5.31 -18.83 -2.60
N PHE A 47 -5.89 -17.66 -2.44
CA PHE A 47 -7.04 -17.19 -3.20
C PHE A 47 -6.73 -15.83 -3.82
N THR A 48 -6.73 -15.71 -5.14
CA THR A 48 -6.45 -14.45 -5.85
C THR A 48 -7.73 -13.86 -6.44
N ILE A 49 -7.94 -12.56 -6.29
CA ILE A 49 -9.06 -11.85 -6.90
C ILE A 49 -8.51 -10.83 -7.90
N SER A 50 -9.01 -10.91 -9.14
CA SER A 50 -8.77 -9.88 -10.16
C SER A 50 -9.76 -8.73 -9.93
N CYS A 51 -9.24 -7.51 -9.80
CA CYS A 51 -10.02 -6.29 -9.59
C CYS A 51 -9.77 -5.19 -10.63
N GLY A 52 -9.16 -5.56 -11.76
CA GLY A 52 -8.66 -4.57 -12.71
C GLY A 52 -7.50 -3.77 -12.14
N ARG A 53 -7.31 -2.55 -12.64
CA ARG A 53 -6.17 -1.67 -12.31
C ARG A 53 -6.61 -0.22 -12.14
N ASN A 54 -7.82 -0.03 -11.62
CA ASN A 54 -8.47 1.28 -11.46
C ASN A 54 -8.67 2.02 -12.80
N GLU A 55 -9.23 1.33 -13.81
CA GLU A 55 -9.52 1.92 -15.13
C GLU A 55 -10.51 3.07 -15.07
N GLY A 56 -11.46 3.02 -14.13
CA GLY A 56 -12.44 4.08 -13.88
C GLY A 56 -11.85 5.34 -13.23
N ARG A 57 -10.55 5.30 -12.84
CA ARG A 57 -9.85 6.41 -12.15
C ARG A 57 -10.63 6.89 -10.92
N HIS A 58 -11.07 5.94 -10.10
CA HIS A 58 -11.61 6.28 -8.80
C HIS A 58 -10.48 6.85 -7.94
N LEU A 59 -10.52 8.18 -7.77
CA LEU A 59 -9.54 9.00 -7.07
C LEU A 59 -10.29 9.99 -6.17
N ASN A 60 -9.94 10.06 -4.89
CA ASN A 60 -10.45 11.07 -3.97
C ASN A 60 -9.47 11.26 -2.80
N ALA A 61 -9.68 12.32 -2.01
CA ALA A 61 -8.86 12.61 -0.83
C ALA A 61 -9.54 12.19 0.49
N ASP A 62 -10.46 11.23 0.42
CA ASP A 62 -11.27 10.80 1.56
C ASP A 62 -10.59 9.67 2.34
N ASN A 63 -11.00 9.51 3.60
CA ASN A 63 -10.54 8.40 4.43
C ASN A 63 -11.72 7.79 5.20
N VAL A 64 -12.39 6.84 4.57
CA VAL A 64 -13.57 6.14 5.12
C VAL A 64 -13.26 5.29 6.38
N VAL A 65 -11.98 4.96 6.63
CA VAL A 65 -11.56 4.23 7.83
C VAL A 65 -11.25 5.18 9.00
N ILE A 66 -10.36 6.16 8.80
CA ILE A 66 -9.86 7.02 9.89
C ILE A 66 -10.73 8.25 10.12
N SER A 67 -11.40 8.77 9.09
CA SER A 67 -12.19 10.00 9.18
C SER A 67 -13.50 9.88 8.40
N PRO A 68 -14.33 8.86 8.71
CA PRO A 68 -15.63 8.71 8.07
C PRO A 68 -16.50 9.96 8.27
N GLY A 69 -17.26 10.33 7.25
CA GLY A 69 -18.12 11.51 7.23
C GLY A 69 -17.37 12.83 6.98
N ARG A 70 -16.04 12.82 6.87
CA ARG A 70 -15.23 14.03 6.64
C ARG A 70 -14.70 14.06 5.20
N PRO A 71 -15.25 14.92 4.32
CA PRO A 71 -14.72 15.08 2.97
C PRO A 71 -13.29 15.58 3.00
N ASN A 72 -12.45 15.05 2.11
CA ASN A 72 -11.02 15.32 2.01
C ASN A 72 -10.23 15.01 3.29
N GLY A 73 -10.74 14.10 4.14
CA GLY A 73 -10.16 13.80 5.46
C GLY A 73 -8.77 13.16 5.44
N ALA A 74 -8.29 12.67 4.29
CA ALA A 74 -6.95 12.12 4.15
C ALA A 74 -5.87 13.19 3.98
N HIS A 75 -6.24 14.38 3.48
CA HIS A 75 -5.31 15.42 3.01
C HIS A 75 -4.35 14.97 1.89
N HIS A 76 -4.54 13.80 1.30
CA HIS A 76 -3.76 13.31 0.16
C HIS A 76 -4.64 12.39 -0.70
N THR A 77 -4.34 12.23 -1.98
CA THR A 77 -5.22 11.48 -2.89
C THR A 77 -4.97 9.97 -2.78
N HIS A 78 -6.04 9.21 -2.62
CA HIS A 78 -6.05 7.75 -2.72
C HIS A 78 -6.55 7.29 -4.09
N GLU A 79 -6.14 6.09 -4.46
CA GLU A 79 -6.71 5.33 -5.58
C GLU A 79 -7.23 3.97 -5.09
N TYR A 80 -8.20 3.42 -5.84
CA TYR A 80 -9.04 2.32 -5.37
C TYR A 80 -9.15 1.20 -6.42
N VAL A 81 -9.27 -0.04 -5.95
CA VAL A 81 -9.90 -1.14 -6.71
C VAL A 81 -10.99 -1.80 -5.88
N GLY A 82 -11.86 -2.57 -6.54
CA GLY A 82 -13.05 -3.15 -5.95
C GLY A 82 -14.21 -2.17 -5.96
N ASN A 83 -14.64 -1.75 -4.78
CA ASN A 83 -15.80 -0.87 -4.60
C ASN A 83 -15.73 0.42 -5.43
N GLU A 84 -16.77 0.66 -6.23
CA GLU A 84 -16.81 1.81 -7.14
C GLU A 84 -17.39 3.09 -6.53
N SER A 85 -17.93 3.03 -5.31
CA SER A 85 -18.60 4.17 -4.67
C SER A 85 -17.94 4.62 -3.37
N THR A 86 -16.75 4.13 -3.04
CA THR A 86 -16.09 4.44 -1.76
C THR A 86 -15.67 5.90 -1.68
N ASP A 87 -16.27 6.63 -0.74
CA ASP A 87 -16.00 8.04 -0.48
C ASP A 87 -16.10 8.33 1.03
N TYR A 88 -15.97 9.60 1.43
CA TYR A 88 -16.11 10.00 2.83
C TYR A 88 -17.47 9.63 3.45
N ALA A 89 -18.54 9.52 2.65
CA ALA A 89 -19.90 9.29 3.12
C ALA A 89 -20.25 7.79 3.21
N SER A 90 -19.35 6.92 2.76
CA SER A 90 -19.59 5.49 2.66
C SER A 90 -19.81 4.82 4.02
N THR A 91 -20.78 3.92 4.05
CA THR A 91 -21.13 3.06 5.19
C THR A 91 -20.97 1.60 4.79
N ASP A 92 -20.97 0.68 5.76
CA ASP A 92 -20.94 -0.75 5.46
C ASP A 92 -22.10 -1.17 4.54
N SER A 93 -23.27 -0.54 4.69
CA SER A 93 -24.44 -0.81 3.84
C SER A 93 -24.30 -0.23 2.43
N SER A 94 -23.75 0.98 2.28
CA SER A 94 -23.54 1.56 0.94
C SER A 94 -22.47 0.79 0.18
N LEU A 95 -21.39 0.39 0.85
CA LEU A 95 -20.32 -0.41 0.26
C LEU A 95 -20.85 -1.79 -0.17
N ALA A 96 -21.61 -2.47 0.67
CA ALA A 96 -22.20 -3.77 0.34
C ALA A 96 -23.24 -3.72 -0.79
N ALA A 97 -23.78 -2.54 -1.11
CA ALA A 97 -24.73 -2.32 -2.22
C ALA A 97 -24.07 -1.77 -3.49
N SER A 98 -22.77 -1.45 -3.46
CA SER A 98 -22.06 -0.81 -4.56
C SER A 98 -21.74 -1.78 -5.71
N PRO A 99 -21.66 -1.29 -6.96
CA PRO A 99 -20.91 -1.98 -8.01
C PRO A 99 -19.45 -2.23 -7.61
N THR A 100 -18.81 -3.18 -8.29
CA THR A 100 -17.41 -3.49 -8.04
C THR A 100 -16.70 -3.88 -9.32
N THR A 101 -15.43 -3.49 -9.40
CA THR A 101 -14.47 -3.90 -10.42
C THR A 101 -13.89 -5.30 -10.17
N CYS A 102 -14.09 -5.87 -8.98
CA CYS A 102 -13.59 -7.19 -8.62
C CYS A 102 -14.44 -8.34 -9.15
N ALA A 103 -13.75 -9.42 -9.54
CA ALA A 103 -14.35 -10.73 -9.73
C ALA A 103 -15.06 -11.21 -8.45
N HIS A 104 -15.91 -12.23 -8.59
CA HIS A 104 -16.66 -12.84 -7.48
C HIS A 104 -17.61 -11.89 -6.74
N GLU A 105 -17.93 -10.74 -7.33
CA GLU A 105 -18.69 -9.65 -6.71
C GLU A 105 -18.09 -9.18 -5.37
N ASP A 106 -16.76 -9.24 -5.23
CA ASP A 106 -16.11 -8.68 -4.06
C ASP A 106 -16.28 -7.16 -4.03
N ARG A 107 -17.16 -6.66 -3.15
CA ARG A 107 -17.44 -5.22 -3.02
C ARG A 107 -16.51 -4.52 -2.03
N SER A 108 -15.44 -5.18 -1.59
CA SER A 108 -14.47 -4.57 -0.67
C SER A 108 -13.78 -3.37 -1.29
N ALA A 109 -13.43 -2.39 -0.47
CA ALA A 109 -12.62 -1.25 -0.88
C ALA A 109 -11.15 -1.52 -0.56
N TYR A 110 -10.30 -1.61 -1.57
CA TYR A 110 -8.84 -1.69 -1.42
C TYR A 110 -8.24 -0.39 -1.93
N TYR A 111 -7.52 0.34 -1.08
CA TYR A 111 -7.05 1.67 -1.47
C TYR A 111 -5.75 2.07 -0.80
N TRP A 112 -4.99 2.92 -1.49
CA TRP A 112 -3.64 3.35 -1.14
C TRP A 112 -3.35 4.74 -1.75
N PRO A 113 -2.34 5.49 -1.27
CA PRO A 113 -1.98 6.78 -1.84
C PRO A 113 -1.53 6.65 -3.29
N VAL A 114 -1.90 7.61 -4.14
CA VAL A 114 -1.47 7.61 -5.54
C VAL A 114 0.04 7.71 -5.68
N LEU A 115 0.58 7.16 -6.78
CA LEU A 115 1.95 7.41 -7.22
C LEU A 115 1.94 8.54 -8.26
N ARG A 116 2.78 9.56 -8.11
CA ARG A 116 2.89 10.65 -9.08
C ARG A 116 4.26 10.73 -9.72
N LEU A 117 4.32 11.15 -10.98
CA LEU A 117 5.52 11.75 -11.56
C LEU A 117 5.62 13.20 -11.11
N THR A 118 6.71 13.58 -10.46
CA THR A 118 6.83 14.87 -9.75
C THR A 118 7.45 15.99 -10.57
N ASP A 119 7.83 15.69 -11.81
CA ASP A 119 8.41 16.60 -12.79
C ASP A 119 7.37 17.18 -13.77
N THR A 120 6.07 16.92 -13.55
CA THR A 120 4.95 17.43 -14.34
C THR A 120 3.85 18.03 -13.47
N THR A 121 2.93 18.76 -14.10
CA THR A 121 1.70 19.24 -13.44
C THR A 121 0.62 18.17 -13.50
N GLY A 122 -0.11 17.99 -12.39
CA GLY A 122 -1.23 17.05 -12.28
C GLY A 122 -2.60 17.70 -12.52
N HIS A 123 -3.61 16.86 -12.75
CA HIS A 123 -5.01 17.27 -12.94
C HIS A 123 -5.64 17.96 -11.71
N ASP A 124 -5.10 17.71 -10.53
CA ASP A 124 -5.58 18.13 -9.21
C ASP A 124 -4.60 19.12 -8.52
N GLU A 125 -3.77 19.82 -9.29
CA GLU A 125 -2.79 20.81 -8.80
C GLU A 125 -3.41 21.88 -7.88
N HIS A 126 -4.67 22.24 -8.09
CA HIS A 126 -5.38 23.26 -7.31
C HIS A 126 -6.50 22.69 -6.44
N GLN A 127 -6.52 21.37 -6.22
CA GLN A 127 -7.58 20.68 -5.47
C GLN A 127 -7.09 20.21 -4.09
N PRO A 128 -8.00 20.06 -3.11
CA PRO A 128 -7.71 19.32 -1.88
C PRO A 128 -7.21 17.91 -2.18
N GLY A 129 -6.27 17.42 -1.37
CA GLY A 129 -5.60 16.13 -1.58
C GLY A 129 -4.42 16.20 -2.55
N GLY A 130 -4.56 16.99 -3.62
CA GLY A 130 -3.50 17.31 -4.57
C GLY A 130 -2.63 18.50 -4.13
N GLY A 131 -2.45 19.47 -5.02
CA GLY A 131 -1.44 20.51 -4.82
C GLY A 131 -1.73 21.48 -3.67
N VAL A 132 -2.98 21.61 -3.19
CA VAL A 132 -3.30 22.38 -1.97
C VAL A 132 -2.56 21.83 -0.73
N HIS A 133 -2.29 20.52 -0.71
CA HIS A 133 -1.52 19.85 0.35
C HIS A 133 -0.09 19.52 -0.10
N GLY A 134 0.43 20.16 -1.14
CA GLY A 134 1.80 19.95 -1.62
C GLY A 134 2.00 18.67 -2.44
N ASN A 135 0.92 17.95 -2.76
CA ASN A 135 0.97 16.78 -3.63
C ASN A 135 0.81 17.21 -5.10
N THR A 136 1.93 17.66 -5.69
CA THR A 136 2.01 18.02 -7.11
C THR A 136 2.57 16.86 -7.93
N GLY A 137 2.25 16.84 -9.23
CA GLY A 137 2.66 15.77 -10.11
C GLY A 137 1.50 15.12 -10.85
N GLU A 138 1.80 14.53 -12.00
CA GLU A 138 0.86 13.69 -12.73
C GLU A 138 0.63 12.37 -11.99
N VAL A 139 -0.63 12.06 -11.66
CA VAL A 139 -1.00 10.76 -11.08
C VAL A 139 -0.85 9.65 -12.11
N LEU A 140 -0.02 8.67 -11.81
CA LEU A 140 0.16 7.49 -12.64
C LEU A 140 -0.98 6.49 -12.44
N PRO A 141 -1.52 5.88 -13.52
CA PRO A 141 -2.36 4.71 -13.39
C PRO A 141 -1.51 3.47 -13.07
N PRO A 142 -2.02 2.55 -12.24
CA PRO A 142 -1.42 1.23 -12.10
C PRO A 142 -1.39 0.50 -13.44
N GLU A 143 -0.30 -0.22 -13.68
CA GLU A 143 -0.18 -1.19 -14.76
C GLU A 143 -0.83 -2.52 -14.37
N GLU A 144 -0.74 -2.90 -13.09
CA GLU A 144 -1.28 -4.14 -12.57
C GLU A 144 -1.65 -4.00 -11.08
N VAL A 145 -2.76 -4.62 -10.67
CA VAL A 145 -3.14 -4.80 -9.27
C VAL A 145 -3.51 -6.26 -9.03
N VAL A 146 -2.94 -6.85 -7.99
CA VAL A 146 -3.24 -8.23 -7.58
C VAL A 146 -3.65 -8.27 -6.11
N VAL A 147 -4.90 -8.65 -5.86
CA VAL A 147 -5.43 -8.89 -4.52
C VAL A 147 -5.30 -10.37 -4.20
N THR A 148 -4.55 -10.71 -3.16
CA THR A 148 -4.29 -12.10 -2.77
C THR A 148 -4.58 -12.32 -1.30
N TYR A 149 -5.37 -13.34 -1.02
CA TYR A 149 -5.56 -13.89 0.31
C TYR A 149 -4.72 -15.15 0.46
N ARG A 150 -3.91 -15.23 1.51
CA ARG A 150 -3.11 -16.42 1.84
C ARG A 150 -3.56 -17.02 3.15
N GLY A 151 -3.32 -18.31 3.31
CA GLY A 151 -3.51 -18.98 4.59
C GLY A 151 -2.47 -18.54 5.63
N ASN A 152 -2.40 -19.29 6.73
CA ASN A 152 -1.52 -19.04 7.85
C ASN A 152 -0.63 -20.27 8.12
N ALA A 153 0.68 -20.05 8.24
CA ALA A 153 1.68 -21.11 8.42
C ALA A 153 1.59 -21.81 9.79
N ALA A 154 0.96 -21.20 10.78
CA ALA A 154 0.84 -21.71 12.15
C ALA A 154 -0.52 -22.36 12.45
N GLY A 155 -1.53 -22.21 11.60
CA GLY A 155 -2.86 -22.76 11.85
C GLY A 155 -3.90 -22.44 10.79
N ARG A 156 -5.13 -22.93 11.01
CA ARG A 156 -6.29 -22.62 10.17
C ARG A 156 -6.73 -21.17 10.31
N VAL A 157 -7.21 -20.60 9.21
CA VAL A 157 -7.80 -19.26 9.19
C VAL A 157 -9.32 -19.32 9.39
N LEU A 158 -9.86 -18.29 10.05
CA LEU A 158 -11.28 -17.95 10.07
C LEU A 158 -11.68 -17.28 8.75
N GLY A 159 -12.98 -17.07 8.54
CA GLY A 159 -13.47 -16.22 7.45
C GLY A 159 -13.20 -14.75 7.80
N MET A 160 -12.84 -13.94 6.82
CA MET A 160 -12.75 -12.50 7.03
C MET A 160 -14.16 -11.92 7.24
N PRO A 161 -14.45 -11.28 8.40
CA PRO A 161 -15.78 -10.72 8.65
C PRO A 161 -16.09 -9.56 7.69
N ALA A 162 -17.36 -9.41 7.36
CA ALA A 162 -17.85 -8.22 6.66
C ALA A 162 -17.67 -6.98 7.54
N GLY A 163 -17.33 -5.85 6.92
CA GLY A 163 -17.06 -4.59 7.60
C GLY A 163 -15.66 -4.48 8.21
N LEU A 164 -14.83 -5.54 8.18
CA LEU A 164 -13.47 -5.49 8.74
C LEU A 164 -12.64 -4.39 8.08
N ARG A 165 -12.09 -3.50 8.89
CA ARG A 165 -11.24 -2.38 8.45
C ARG A 165 -9.79 -2.67 8.78
N LEU A 166 -8.95 -2.88 7.78
CA LEU A 166 -7.52 -3.11 8.02
C LEU A 166 -6.69 -1.94 7.52
N ILE A 167 -5.61 -1.66 8.24
CA ILE A 167 -4.62 -0.65 7.86
C ILE A 167 -3.24 -1.31 7.88
N THR A 168 -2.46 -1.07 6.83
CA THR A 168 -1.03 -1.36 6.80
C THR A 168 -0.24 -0.11 6.48
N GLY A 169 1.00 -0.06 6.95
CA GLY A 169 1.83 1.14 6.88
C GLY A 169 1.37 2.26 7.82
N ASP A 170 2.02 3.41 7.65
CA ASP A 170 1.75 4.59 8.47
C ASP A 170 1.95 5.87 7.64
N PRO A 171 0.90 6.67 7.40
CA PRO A 171 1.04 7.94 6.70
C PRO A 171 1.92 8.96 7.44
N ALA A 172 2.23 8.74 8.72
CA ALA A 172 3.10 9.61 9.53
C ALA A 172 4.51 9.03 9.78
N ALA A 173 4.90 7.99 9.03
CA ALA A 173 6.13 7.23 9.24
C ALA A 173 7.42 8.06 9.20
N PHE A 174 7.47 9.13 8.41
CA PHE A 174 8.65 9.99 8.35
C PHE A 174 8.95 10.61 9.71
N THR A 175 7.91 11.06 10.41
CA THR A 175 8.04 11.70 11.72
C THR A 175 8.08 10.74 12.90
N ASN A 176 7.41 9.59 12.83
CA ASN A 176 7.25 8.70 13.98
C ASN A 176 7.99 7.35 13.86
N GLY A 177 8.53 7.01 12.67
CA GLY A 177 9.25 5.75 12.42
C GLY A 177 8.39 4.48 12.33
N GLY A 178 7.05 4.60 12.29
CA GLY A 178 6.10 3.47 12.33
C GLY A 178 5.76 2.82 10.97
N GLY A 179 6.52 3.12 9.91
CA GLY A 179 6.23 2.69 8.54
C GLY A 179 6.34 1.18 8.32
N ARG A 180 5.65 0.68 7.29
CA ARG A 180 5.78 -0.70 6.76
C ARG A 180 5.87 -0.72 5.24
N ALA A 181 6.43 0.34 4.66
CA ALA A 181 6.59 0.47 3.23
C ALA A 181 7.41 -0.70 2.68
N ARG A 182 6.94 -1.27 1.57
CA ARG A 182 7.58 -2.39 0.87
C ARG A 182 7.54 -2.10 -0.61
N TRP A 183 8.65 -1.54 -1.07
CA TRP A 183 8.89 -1.21 -2.45
C TRP A 183 9.84 -2.22 -3.09
N GLY A 184 9.61 -2.50 -4.36
CA GLY A 184 10.44 -3.40 -5.15
C GLY A 184 10.36 -3.11 -6.64
N CYS A 185 10.92 -4.03 -7.43
CA CYS A 185 10.81 -4.02 -8.88
C CYS A 185 10.29 -5.39 -9.33
N VAL A 186 9.46 -5.40 -10.37
CA VAL A 186 8.89 -6.64 -10.90
C VAL A 186 9.99 -7.64 -11.23
N GLY A 187 9.84 -8.88 -10.74
CA GLY A 187 10.80 -9.97 -11.00
C GLY A 187 12.09 -9.91 -10.18
N VAL A 188 12.24 -8.95 -9.26
CA VAL A 188 13.42 -8.83 -8.38
C VAL A 188 13.06 -9.21 -6.96
N ASP A 189 13.73 -10.23 -6.40
CA ASP A 189 13.52 -10.72 -5.04
C ASP A 189 14.22 -9.84 -3.97
N ARG A 190 13.94 -8.54 -4.00
CA ARG A 190 14.48 -7.54 -3.08
C ARG A 190 13.42 -6.52 -2.71
N VAL A 191 13.48 -6.03 -1.47
CA VAL A 191 12.50 -5.08 -0.93
C VAL A 191 13.20 -3.98 -0.15
N THR A 192 12.69 -2.76 -0.26
CA THR A 192 13.19 -1.60 0.47
C THR A 192 12.03 -0.72 0.94
N ASP A 193 12.31 0.18 1.88
CA ASP A 193 11.40 1.24 2.34
C ASP A 193 11.64 2.58 1.62
N ARG A 194 12.41 2.54 0.53
CA ARG A 194 12.83 3.66 -0.32
C ARG A 194 12.24 3.51 -1.72
N TYR A 195 12.14 4.58 -2.49
CA TYR A 195 11.74 4.50 -3.90
C TYR A 195 12.78 3.72 -4.71
N PRO A 196 12.43 2.57 -5.32
CA PRO A 196 13.39 1.73 -6.01
C PRO A 196 13.66 2.25 -7.41
N ARG A 197 14.94 2.37 -7.77
CA ARG A 197 15.32 2.54 -9.18
C ARG A 197 15.36 1.15 -9.81
N CYS A 198 14.37 0.88 -10.65
CA CYS A 198 14.25 -0.36 -11.39
C CYS A 198 15.06 -0.33 -12.70
N GLU A 199 15.44 -1.50 -13.19
CA GLU A 199 16.02 -1.63 -14.54
C GLU A 199 15.02 -1.16 -15.61
N ALA A 200 15.54 -0.70 -16.75
CA ALA A 200 14.71 -0.24 -17.85
C ALA A 200 13.72 -1.34 -18.29
N GLY A 201 12.44 -0.98 -18.36
CA GLY A 201 11.35 -1.90 -18.71
C GLY A 201 10.77 -2.70 -17.54
N SER A 202 11.40 -2.70 -16.36
CA SER A 202 10.82 -3.27 -15.14
C SER A 202 9.82 -2.29 -14.50
N GLY A 203 8.72 -2.81 -13.98
CA GLY A 203 7.76 -2.02 -13.21
C GLY A 203 8.23 -1.75 -11.78
N VAL A 204 7.86 -0.59 -11.24
CA VAL A 204 7.97 -0.27 -9.81
C VAL A 204 6.83 -0.98 -9.08
N GLU A 205 7.15 -1.73 -8.03
CA GLU A 205 6.20 -2.52 -7.26
C GLU A 205 6.01 -1.97 -5.85
N ARG A 206 4.75 -1.94 -5.40
CA ARG A 206 4.33 -1.73 -4.00
C ARG A 206 3.62 -2.98 -3.52
N THR A 207 4.01 -3.49 -2.35
CA THR A 207 3.37 -4.66 -1.75
C THR A 207 2.82 -4.32 -0.37
N PHE A 208 1.50 -4.29 -0.26
CA PHE A 208 0.79 -4.03 0.99
C PHE A 208 0.41 -5.33 1.68
N GLU A 209 1.12 -5.67 2.75
CA GLU A 209 0.78 -6.81 3.62
C GLU A 209 -0.05 -6.32 4.80
N PHE A 210 -1.25 -6.85 4.98
CA PHE A 210 -2.15 -6.42 6.05
C PHE A 210 -2.01 -7.26 7.33
N PRO A 211 -2.41 -6.73 8.50
CA PRO A 211 -2.62 -7.52 9.71
C PRO A 211 -3.50 -8.74 9.43
N SER A 212 -3.14 -9.90 10.00
CA SER A 212 -3.86 -11.17 9.77
C SER A 212 -4.24 -11.90 11.06
N CYS A 213 -4.13 -11.24 12.21
CA CYS A 213 -4.55 -11.76 13.50
C CYS A 213 -5.63 -10.85 14.08
N TRP A 214 -6.87 -11.32 14.03
CA TRP A 214 -8.07 -10.56 14.39
C TRP A 214 -8.55 -10.94 15.79
N ASP A 215 -9.07 -9.99 16.57
CA ASP A 215 -9.55 -10.22 17.94
C ASP A 215 -10.81 -11.10 18.07
N GLY A 216 -11.38 -11.53 16.94
CA GLY A 216 -12.55 -12.40 16.90
C GLY A 216 -13.88 -11.68 17.12
N ARG A 217 -13.88 -10.36 17.31
CA ARG A 217 -15.06 -9.59 17.72
C ARG A 217 -15.28 -8.31 16.93
N ASN A 218 -14.27 -7.45 16.81
CA ASN A 218 -14.47 -6.07 16.37
C ASN A 218 -14.05 -5.90 14.92
N VAL A 219 -14.93 -5.36 14.08
CA VAL A 219 -14.60 -5.03 12.69
C VAL A 219 -13.85 -3.71 12.54
N ASP A 220 -13.85 -2.91 13.59
CA ASP A 220 -13.05 -1.70 13.76
C ASP A 220 -12.81 -1.43 15.25
N SER A 221 -11.84 -0.58 15.57
CA SER A 221 -11.50 -0.18 16.95
C SER A 221 -11.40 1.33 17.05
N VAL A 222 -11.44 1.89 18.26
CA VAL A 222 -11.34 3.35 18.49
C VAL A 222 -10.11 3.98 17.83
N ASN A 223 -8.99 3.25 17.75
CA ASN A 223 -7.75 3.69 17.10
C ASN A 223 -7.55 3.09 15.70
N HIS A 224 -8.58 2.44 15.15
CA HIS A 224 -8.60 1.75 13.85
C HIS A 224 -7.53 0.68 13.59
N ARG A 225 -6.79 0.26 14.63
CA ARG A 225 -5.70 -0.72 14.52
C ARG A 225 -5.73 -1.79 15.61
N GLY A 226 -6.38 -1.55 16.74
CA GLY A 226 -6.32 -2.43 17.92
C GLY A 226 -7.04 -3.76 17.76
N HIS A 227 -7.97 -3.88 16.80
CA HIS A 227 -8.76 -5.08 16.57
C HIS A 227 -8.09 -6.11 15.65
N ALA A 228 -7.04 -5.72 14.91
CA ALA A 228 -6.29 -6.61 14.04
C ALA A 228 -4.79 -6.27 14.07
N VAL A 229 -3.96 -7.27 14.35
CA VAL A 229 -2.51 -7.13 14.50
C VAL A 229 -1.76 -8.05 13.55
N PHE A 230 -0.49 -7.74 13.33
CA PHE A 230 0.39 -8.63 12.58
C PHE A 230 0.75 -9.85 13.43
N PRO A 231 0.91 -11.02 12.81
CA PRO A 231 1.38 -12.18 13.52
C PRO A 231 2.82 -11.97 14.01
N LEU A 232 3.18 -12.72 15.06
CA LEU A 232 4.54 -12.87 15.55
C LEU A 232 5.35 -13.77 14.60
N GLY A 233 6.60 -14.05 14.97
CA GLY A 233 7.45 -15.00 14.24
C GLY A 233 6.75 -16.34 13.98
N GLY A 234 6.98 -16.90 12.79
CA GLY A 234 6.33 -18.15 12.36
C GLY A 234 4.85 -18.02 12.03
N GLN A 235 4.34 -16.79 11.86
CA GLN A 235 2.92 -16.48 11.63
C GLN A 235 1.99 -16.80 12.81
N VAL A 236 2.52 -16.91 14.03
CA VAL A 236 1.73 -17.17 15.24
C VAL A 236 0.95 -15.91 15.64
N CYS A 237 -0.36 -16.04 15.83
CA CYS A 237 -1.17 -14.92 16.34
C CYS A 237 -0.96 -14.69 17.85
N PRO A 238 -0.83 -13.43 18.29
CA PRO A 238 -0.81 -13.09 19.71
C PRO A 238 -2.02 -13.65 20.47
N ALA A 239 -1.85 -13.87 21.77
CA ALA A 239 -2.94 -14.35 22.63
C ALA A 239 -4.18 -13.44 22.52
N GLY A 240 -5.36 -14.05 22.41
CA GLY A 240 -6.63 -13.33 22.24
C GLY A 240 -6.91 -12.88 20.81
N THR A 241 -6.09 -13.30 19.83
CA THR A 241 -6.34 -13.07 18.40
C THR A 241 -6.30 -14.38 17.62
N PHE A 242 -6.98 -14.40 16.48
CA PHE A 242 -7.19 -15.58 15.65
C PHE A 242 -6.76 -15.31 14.22
N PRO A 243 -6.16 -16.30 13.52
CA PRO A 243 -5.77 -16.12 12.13
C PRO A 243 -6.99 -15.84 11.25
N VAL A 244 -6.93 -14.77 10.47
CA VAL A 244 -7.80 -14.51 9.31
C VAL A 244 -6.94 -14.59 8.03
N PRO A 245 -7.53 -14.64 6.83
CA PRO A 245 -6.75 -14.68 5.60
C PRO A 245 -5.76 -13.53 5.53
N ALA A 246 -4.48 -13.84 5.31
CA ALA A 246 -3.44 -12.85 5.17
C ALA A 246 -3.61 -12.15 3.82
N LEU A 247 -4.16 -10.94 3.85
CA LEU A 247 -4.37 -10.12 2.66
C LEU A 247 -3.06 -9.47 2.23
N THR A 248 -2.79 -9.55 0.94
CA THR A 248 -1.77 -8.77 0.24
C THR A 248 -2.38 -8.08 -0.97
N VAL A 249 -2.09 -6.79 -1.13
CA VAL A 249 -2.38 -6.04 -2.35
C VAL A 249 -1.05 -5.66 -2.99
N ARG A 250 -0.80 -6.16 -4.20
CA ARG A 250 0.40 -5.82 -4.97
C ARG A 250 0.01 -4.88 -6.10
N VAL A 251 0.72 -3.77 -6.23
CA VAL A 251 0.44 -2.72 -7.22
C VAL A 251 1.70 -2.43 -8.00
N VAL A 252 1.62 -2.48 -9.32
CA VAL A 252 2.74 -2.20 -10.23
C VAL A 252 2.47 -0.93 -11.00
N TYR A 253 3.49 -0.08 -11.15
CA TYR A 253 3.46 1.12 -11.96
C TYR A 253 4.57 1.09 -13.01
N ARG A 254 4.24 1.55 -14.20
CA ARG A 254 5.23 1.85 -15.23
C ARG A 254 5.73 3.28 -15.07
N VAL A 255 6.84 3.43 -14.36
CA VAL A 255 7.54 4.72 -14.24
C VAL A 255 8.50 4.86 -15.43
N PRO A 256 8.42 5.94 -16.23
CA PRO A 256 9.38 6.16 -17.30
C PRO A 256 10.79 6.33 -16.75
N GLU A 257 11.78 5.77 -17.46
CA GLU A 257 13.17 5.75 -17.04
C GLU A 257 13.69 7.16 -16.69
N GLY A 258 14.36 7.27 -15.54
CA GLY A 258 14.98 8.50 -15.06
C GLY A 258 14.01 9.58 -14.53
N ARG A 259 12.70 9.36 -14.56
CA ARG A 259 11.74 10.35 -14.05
C ARG A 259 11.55 10.22 -12.53
N PRO A 260 11.52 11.33 -11.79
CA PRO A 260 11.27 11.31 -10.36
C PRO A 260 9.79 11.01 -10.09
N TYR A 261 9.53 10.25 -9.05
CA TYR A 261 8.19 9.89 -8.63
C TYR A 261 8.08 9.82 -7.11
N ALA A 262 6.90 10.10 -6.58
CA ALA A 262 6.65 9.98 -5.16
C ALA A 262 5.18 9.73 -4.88
N ILE A 263 4.90 9.08 -3.75
CA ILE A 263 3.54 8.95 -3.27
C ILE A 263 3.00 10.28 -2.76
N ASP A 264 1.68 10.31 -2.63
CA ASP A 264 0.95 11.33 -1.91
C ASP A 264 1.10 11.13 -0.40
N SER A 265 1.28 12.22 0.35
CA SER A 265 1.41 12.21 1.80
C SER A 265 0.85 13.48 2.43
N PHE A 266 0.80 13.54 3.75
CA PHE A 266 0.69 14.81 4.46
C PHE A 266 1.88 15.74 4.12
N PRO A 267 1.69 17.07 4.10
CA PRO A 267 2.75 18.03 3.81
C PRO A 267 4.00 17.82 4.69
N GLU A 268 3.81 17.56 5.99
CA GLU A 268 4.89 17.42 6.97
C GLU A 268 5.70 16.12 6.80
N GLN A 269 5.21 15.20 5.98
CA GLN A 269 5.82 13.89 5.74
C GLN A 269 6.67 13.87 4.46
N LEU A 270 6.71 15.00 3.75
CA LEU A 270 7.64 15.27 2.65
C LEU A 270 7.63 14.22 1.54
N ARG A 271 6.50 13.52 1.36
CA ARG A 271 6.33 12.44 0.37
C ARG A 271 7.41 11.37 0.53
N ASP A 272 7.81 11.10 1.77
CA ASP A 272 8.79 10.08 2.11
C ASP A 272 8.23 8.69 1.79
N PRO A 273 8.99 7.81 1.10
CA PRO A 273 8.52 6.48 0.71
C PRO A 273 8.12 5.60 1.89
N ARG A 274 8.63 5.86 3.10
CA ARG A 274 8.29 5.12 4.32
C ARG A 274 6.86 5.38 4.77
N THR A 275 6.24 6.48 4.31
CA THR A 275 4.86 6.82 4.65
C THR A 275 3.84 6.05 3.82
N ASP A 276 4.29 5.13 2.98
CA ASP A 276 3.38 4.29 2.20
C ASP A 276 2.49 3.44 3.10
N HIS A 277 1.23 3.32 2.69
CA HIS A 277 0.17 2.70 3.48
C HIS A 277 -0.97 2.27 2.57
N ALA A 278 -1.80 1.37 3.08
CA ALA A 278 -3.02 0.95 2.41
C ALA A 278 -4.09 0.57 3.42
N MET A 279 -5.33 0.63 2.97
CA MET A 279 -6.51 0.34 3.75
C MET A 279 -7.41 -0.65 3.03
N LEU A 280 -8.11 -1.44 3.84
CA LEU A 280 -9.19 -2.33 3.43
C LEU A 280 -10.46 -1.90 4.16
N VAL A 281 -11.59 -1.88 3.47
CA VAL A 281 -12.91 -2.10 4.07
C VAL A 281 -13.53 -3.34 3.45
N SER A 282 -13.61 -4.43 4.22
CA SER A 282 -14.14 -5.71 3.76
C SER A 282 -15.65 -5.60 3.50
N ALA A 283 -16.08 -5.93 2.28
CA ALA A 283 -17.49 -6.06 1.91
C ALA A 283 -17.70 -7.30 1.02
N LEU A 284 -17.08 -8.41 1.43
CA LEU A 284 -17.22 -9.70 0.78
C LEU A 284 -18.71 -10.15 0.83
N PRO A 285 -19.33 -10.53 -0.30
CA PRO A 285 -20.71 -11.00 -0.33
C PRO A 285 -20.88 -12.34 0.39
N GLY A 286 -22.14 -12.68 0.73
CA GLY A 286 -22.60 -13.69 1.72
C GLY A 286 -22.20 -15.17 1.54
N GLY A 287 -21.11 -15.45 0.82
CA GLY A 287 -20.42 -16.73 0.83
C GLY A 287 -18.96 -16.64 0.37
N LEU A 288 -18.49 -15.50 -0.14
CA LEU A 288 -17.13 -15.37 -0.64
C LEU A 288 -16.10 -15.53 0.50
N ALA A 289 -16.35 -14.97 1.68
CA ALA A 289 -15.48 -15.17 2.85
C ALA A 289 -15.30 -16.66 3.20
N GLU A 290 -16.37 -17.45 3.12
CA GLU A 290 -16.33 -18.90 3.38
C GLU A 290 -15.64 -19.67 2.26
N ARG A 291 -15.80 -19.26 0.99
CA ARG A 291 -15.06 -19.85 -0.14
C ARG A 291 -13.56 -19.61 -0.02
N ILE A 292 -13.16 -18.37 0.29
CA ILE A 292 -11.78 -18.01 0.57
C ILE A 292 -11.26 -18.88 1.72
N ARG A 293 -11.89 -18.82 2.89
CA ARG A 293 -11.51 -19.64 4.06
C ARG A 293 -11.37 -21.13 3.72
N GLY A 294 -12.34 -21.68 3.00
CA GLY A 294 -12.36 -23.07 2.57
C GLY A 294 -11.17 -23.44 1.68
N CYS A 295 -10.90 -22.62 0.65
CA CYS A 295 -9.75 -22.81 -0.24
C CYS A 295 -8.42 -22.80 0.54
N LEU A 296 -8.23 -21.78 1.37
CA LEU A 296 -7.00 -21.61 2.15
C LEU A 296 -6.75 -22.81 3.07
N ASN A 297 -7.77 -23.19 3.85
CA ASN A 297 -7.67 -24.29 4.81
C ASN A 297 -7.61 -25.69 4.19
N ARG A 298 -7.88 -25.83 2.89
CA ARG A 298 -7.64 -27.08 2.14
C ARG A 298 -6.28 -27.12 1.44
N GLY A 299 -5.51 -26.04 1.50
CA GLY A 299 -4.22 -25.98 0.80
C GLY A 299 -4.34 -25.80 -0.71
N GLU A 300 -5.48 -25.28 -1.19
CA GLU A 300 -5.77 -25.14 -2.62
C GLU A 300 -5.31 -23.79 -3.16
N VAL A 301 -5.10 -23.72 -4.48
CA VAL A 301 -4.94 -22.46 -5.22
C VAL A 301 -6.25 -22.19 -5.95
N CYS A 302 -6.93 -21.11 -5.58
CA CYS A 302 -8.21 -20.70 -6.15
C CYS A 302 -8.17 -19.23 -6.56
N GLY A 303 -9.23 -18.78 -7.25
CA GLY A 303 -9.34 -17.40 -7.71
C GLY A 303 -9.82 -17.32 -9.14
#